data_AF-A0A9D5IIX7-F1
#
_entry.id   AF-A0A9D5IIX7-F1
#
_cell.length_a   1.000
_cell.length_b   1.000
_cell.length_c   1.000
_cell.angle_alpha   90.00
_cell.angle_beta   90.00
_cell.angle_gamma   90.00
#
_symmetry.space_group_name_H-M   'P 1'
#
loop_
_entity.id
_entity.type
_entity.pdbx_description
1 polymer ?
#
loop_
_entity_poly.entity_id
_entity_poly.type
_entity_poly.pdbx_seq_one_letter_code
_entity_poly.pdbx_strand_id
1 'polypeptide(L)'
;MAGKFMRRAAMVDSVKTEQAVNARRRRSGLTRHPIRGYACGCPDEGCGAFYVIDTTKVIPTAPECRALLTAHNRSLKSSDTVR
;
A
#
# COMPACT_ATOMS: atom_id res chain seq x y z
N MET A 1 11.05 22.50 -13.56
CA MET A 1 10.42 23.14 -12.37
C MET A 1 10.24 22.08 -11.31
N ALA A 2 11.00 22.17 -10.20
CA ALA A 2 10.83 21.27 -9.06
C ALA A 2 9.39 21.43 -8.56
N GLY A 3 8.58 20.36 -8.68
CA GLY A 3 7.16 20.39 -8.37
C GLY A 3 6.93 20.92 -6.98
N LYS A 4 6.07 21.94 -6.84
CA LYS A 4 5.70 22.46 -5.53
C LYS A 4 5.10 21.30 -4.74
N PHE A 5 5.74 20.98 -3.62
CA PHE A 5 5.23 20.01 -2.66
C PHE A 5 3.82 20.42 -2.24
N MET A 6 2.93 19.44 -2.00
CA MET A 6 1.59 19.67 -1.44
C MET A 6 1.69 20.62 -0.24
N ARG A 7 0.72 21.53 -0.11
CA ARG A 7 0.66 22.39 1.08
C ARG A 7 0.51 21.55 2.34
N ARG A 8 1.02 22.06 3.46
CA ARG A 8 0.94 21.38 4.76
C ARG A 8 -0.48 20.95 5.12
N ALA A 9 -1.48 21.78 4.83
CA ALA A 9 -2.88 21.46 5.07
C ALA A 9 -3.31 20.20 4.29
N ALA A 10 -3.04 20.14 2.98
CA ALA A 10 -3.35 19.00 2.13
C ALA A 10 -2.61 17.72 2.58
N MET A 11 -1.38 17.84 3.06
CA MET A 11 -0.64 16.71 3.66
C MET A 11 -1.34 16.20 4.94
N VAL A 12 -1.73 17.10 5.84
CA VAL A 12 -2.44 16.75 7.08
C VAL A 12 -3.77 16.07 6.77
N ASP A 13 -4.52 16.59 5.79
CA ASP A 13 -5.80 16.01 5.39
C ASP A 13 -5.64 14.62 4.76
N SER A 14 -4.56 14.40 4.01
CA SER A 14 -4.22 13.08 3.47
C SER A 14 -3.98 12.07 4.59
N VAL A 15 -3.19 12.43 5.60
CA VAL A 15 -2.94 11.55 6.77
C VAL A 15 -4.24 11.24 7.51
N LYS A 16 -5.12 12.22 7.72
CA LYS A 16 -6.43 12.00 8.36
C LYS A 16 -7.31 11.08 7.52
N THR A 17 -7.29 11.23 6.20
CA THR A 17 -8.04 10.37 5.27
C THR A 17 -7.54 8.93 5.35
N GLU A 18 -6.21 8.72 5.41
CA GLU A 18 -5.62 7.40 5.63
C GLU A 18 -6.10 6.75 6.93
N GLN A 19 -6.05 7.51 8.04
CA GLN A 19 -6.51 7.04 9.34
C GLN A 19 -7.99 6.65 9.33
N ALA A 20 -8.83 7.46 8.68
CA ALA A 20 -10.26 7.17 8.52
C ALA A 20 -10.50 5.89 7.72
N VAL A 21 -9.78 5.71 6.61
CA VAL A 21 -9.85 4.48 5.79
C VAL A 21 -9.34 3.27 6.57
N ASN A 22 -8.28 3.41 7.37
CA ASN A 22 -7.79 2.35 8.24
C ASN A 22 -8.81 1.96 9.32
N ALA A 23 -9.49 2.93 9.93
CA ALA A 23 -10.57 2.67 10.87
C ALA A 23 -11.76 1.93 10.21
N ARG A 24 -12.12 2.30 8.97
CA ARG A 24 -13.12 1.58 8.18
C ARG A 24 -12.66 0.15 7.88
N ARG A 25 -11.43 -0.03 7.40
CA ARG A 25 -10.82 -1.35 7.15
C ARG A 25 -10.91 -2.28 8.35
N ARG A 26 -10.56 -1.79 9.54
CA ARG A 26 -10.62 -2.56 10.79
C ARG A 26 -12.06 -2.97 11.13
N ARG A 27 -13.02 -2.04 11.03
CA ARG A 27 -14.44 -2.31 11.30
C ARG A 27 -15.06 -3.30 10.32
N SER A 28 -14.61 -3.29 9.07
CA SER A 28 -15.08 -4.21 8.03
C SER A 28 -14.38 -5.58 8.05
N GLY A 29 -13.51 -5.86 9.02
CA GLY A 29 -12.77 -7.13 9.10
C GLY A 29 -11.69 -7.31 8.03
N LEU A 30 -11.42 -6.28 7.21
CA LEU A 30 -10.49 -6.33 6.09
C LEU A 30 -9.03 -6.06 6.53
N THR A 31 -8.65 -6.45 7.74
CA THR A 31 -7.34 -6.09 8.35
C THR A 31 -6.15 -6.63 7.56
N ARG A 32 -6.34 -7.75 6.86
CA ARG A 32 -5.34 -8.34 5.96
C ARG A 32 -5.31 -7.69 4.57
N HIS A 33 -6.18 -6.74 4.25
CA HIS A 33 -6.14 -6.04 2.97
C HIS A 33 -5.30 -4.76 3.08
N PRO A 34 -4.41 -4.49 2.12
CA PRO A 34 -3.60 -3.30 2.14
C PRO A 34 -4.44 -2.05 1.83
N ILE A 35 -4.03 -0.93 2.40
CA ILE A 35 -4.54 0.39 2.03
C ILE A 35 -3.59 0.97 1.00
N ARG A 36 -4.12 1.52 -0.09
CA ARG A 36 -3.37 2.18 -1.17
C ARG A 36 -3.72 3.65 -1.20
N GLY A 37 -2.70 4.50 -1.11
CA GLY A 37 -2.83 5.94 -1.28
C GLY A 37 -2.56 6.33 -2.72
N TYR A 38 -3.36 7.25 -3.24
CA TYR A 38 -3.25 7.83 -4.57
C TYR A 38 -3.22 9.34 -4.44
N ALA A 39 -2.12 9.96 -4.86
CA ALA A 39 -2.07 11.40 -5.00
C ALA A 39 -3.00 11.84 -6.14
N CYS A 40 -3.79 12.89 -5.89
CA CYS A 40 -4.74 13.48 -6.84
C CYS A 40 -4.08 13.89 -8.17
N GLY A 41 -2.81 14.33 -8.12
CA GLY A 41 -2.00 14.64 -9.32
C GLY A 41 -2.44 15.89 -10.08
N CYS A 42 -3.48 16.59 -9.62
CA CYS A 42 -3.90 17.85 -10.22
C CYS A 42 -2.93 18.98 -9.84
N PRO A 43 -2.92 20.10 -10.58
CA PRO A 43 -2.01 21.23 -10.32
C PRO A 43 -2.39 22.04 -9.07
N ASP A 44 -3.46 21.68 -8.37
CA ASP A 44 -3.88 22.35 -7.15
C ASP A 44 -3.02 21.88 -5.96
N GLU A 45 -2.26 22.81 -5.39
CA GLU A 45 -1.42 22.59 -4.20
C GLU A 45 -2.24 22.24 -2.94
N GLY A 46 -3.55 22.51 -2.96
CA GLY A 46 -4.52 22.14 -1.94
C GLY A 46 -5.13 20.73 -2.13
N CYS A 47 -4.95 20.09 -3.29
CA CYS A 47 -5.42 18.72 -3.49
C CYS A 47 -4.47 17.72 -2.82
N GLY A 48 -5.02 16.92 -1.91
CA GLY A 48 -4.28 15.89 -1.18
C GLY A 48 -4.25 14.52 -1.90
N ALA A 49 -4.19 13.46 -1.10
CA ALA A 49 -4.29 12.08 -1.54
C ALA A 49 -5.59 11.43 -1.04
N PHE A 50 -6.09 10.48 -1.81
CA PHE A 50 -7.19 9.61 -1.41
C PHE A 50 -6.70 8.18 -1.18
N TYR A 51 -7.42 7.43 -0.36
CA TYR A 51 -6.99 6.10 0.07
C TYR A 51 -8.10 5.08 -0.18
N VAL A 52 -7.72 3.91 -0.69
CA VAL A 52 -8.63 2.81 -1.02
C VAL A 52 -8.14 1.53 -0.35
N ILE A 53 -9.07 0.69 0.11
CA ILE A 53 -8.75 -0.66 0.58
C ILE A 53 -8.70 -1.57 -0.65
N ASP A 54 -7.53 -2.12 -0.94
CA ASP A 54 -7.35 -3.03 -2.07
C ASP A 54 -7.81 -4.44 -1.66
N THR A 55 -9.04 -4.77 -2.00
CA THR A 55 -9.66 -6.08 -1.70
C THR A 55 -9.15 -7.19 -2.62
N THR A 56 -8.44 -6.85 -3.71
CA THR A 56 -7.89 -7.84 -4.65
C THR A 56 -6.64 -8.54 -4.10
N LYS A 57 -6.00 -7.94 -3.10
CA LYS A 57 -4.77 -8.45 -2.47
C LYS A 57 -4.99 -8.75 -1.00
N VAL A 58 -4.40 -9.85 -0.55
CA VAL A 58 -4.39 -10.25 0.87
C VAL A 58 -2.94 -10.27 1.33
N ILE A 59 -2.66 -9.60 2.45
CA ILE A 59 -1.39 -9.65 3.15
C ILE A 59 -1.27 -11.06 3.75
N PRO A 60 -0.23 -11.82 3.36
CA PRO A 60 -0.05 -13.17 3.86
C PRO A 60 0.22 -13.18 5.36
N THR A 61 -0.16 -14.28 6.00
CA THR A 61 0.20 -14.52 7.41
C THR A 61 1.71 -14.82 7.54
N ALA A 62 2.26 -14.74 8.75
CA ALA A 62 3.65 -15.12 9.00
C ALA A 62 4.06 -16.52 8.46
N PRO A 63 3.26 -17.60 8.65
CA PRO A 63 3.59 -18.90 8.05
C PRO A 63 3.49 -18.90 6.52
N GLU A 64 2.50 -18.22 5.94
CA GLU A 64 2.38 -18.07 4.48
C GLU A 64 3.60 -17.33 3.90
N CYS A 65 4.07 -16.26 4.57
CA CYS A 65 5.29 -15.55 4.19
C CYS A 65 6.50 -16.48 4.17
N ARG A 66 6.68 -17.31 5.21
CA ARG A 66 7.78 -18.29 5.27
C ARG A 66 7.69 -19.30 4.12
N ALA A 67 6.49 -19.77 3.80
CA ALA A 67 6.28 -20.70 2.69
C ALA A 67 6.60 -20.05 1.34
N LEU A 68 6.11 -18.83 1.10
CA LEU A 68 6.37 -18.05 -0.12
C LEU A 68 7.87 -17.77 -0.30
N LEU A 69 8.56 -17.34 0.76
CA LEU A 69 10.01 -17.12 0.72
C LEU A 69 10.79 -18.42 0.46
N THR A 70 10.38 -19.52 1.09
CA THR A 70 11.00 -20.83 0.86
C THR A 70 10.83 -21.28 -0.59
N ALA A 71 9.63 -21.12 -1.15
CA ALA A 71 9.34 -21.46 -2.54
C ALA A 71 10.17 -20.61 -3.52
N HIS A 72 10.25 -19.30 -3.29
CA HIS A 72 11.07 -18.38 -4.07
C HIS A 72 12.56 -18.74 -4.02
N ASN A 73 13.10 -19.06 -2.83
CA ASN A 73 14.49 -19.47 -2.71
C ASN A 73 14.80 -20.80 -3.42
N ARG A 74 13.83 -21.71 -3.48
CA ARG A 74 13.95 -22.94 -4.28
C ARG A 74 13.96 -22.64 -5.78
N SER A 75 13.09 -21.75 -6.27
CA SER A 75 13.06 -21.40 -7.69
C SER A 75 14.36 -20.75 -8.16
N LEU A 76 14.95 -19.87 -7.35
CA LEU A 76 16.25 -19.26 -7.66
C LEU A 76 17.37 -20.29 -7.80
N LYS A 77 17.43 -21.28 -6.90
CA LYS A 77 18.43 -22.35 -6.97
C LYS A 77 18.25 -23.25 -8.19
N SER A 78 17.01 -23.55 -8.58
CA SER A 78 16.76 -24.33 -9.79
C SER A 78 17.13 -23.58 -11.07
N SER A 79 16.97 -22.26 -11.11
CA SER A 79 17.36 -21.46 -12.27
C SER A 79 18.88 -21.29 -12.42
N ASP A 80 19.63 -21.28 -11.31
CA ASP A 80 21.11 -21.23 -11.34
C ASP A 80 21.74 -22.57 -11.77
N THR A 81 21.01 -23.69 -11.68
CA THR A 81 21.52 -25.01 -12.08
C THR A 81 21.45 -25.22 -13.60
N VAL A 82 20.83 -24.30 -14.35
CA VAL A 82 20.65 -24.37 -15.81
C VAL A 82 21.64 -23.44 -16.56
N ARG A 83 22.53 -22.75 -15.86
CA ARG A 83 23.63 -21.95 -16.44
C ARG A 83 24.96 -22.65 -16.29
#